data_AF-A0A1Q5LSV7-F1
#
_entry.id   AF-A0A1Q5LSV7-F1
#
_cell.length_a   1.000
_cell.length_b   1.000
_cell.length_c   1.000
_cell.angle_alpha   90.00
_cell.angle_beta   90.00
_cell.angle_gamma   90.00
#
_symmetry.space_group_name_H-M   'P 1'
#
loop_
_entity.id
_entity.type
_entity.pdbx_description
1 polymer ?
#
loop_
_entity_poly.entity_id
_entity_poly.type
_entity_poly.pdbx_seq_one_letter_code
_entity_poly.pdbx_strand_id
1 'polypeptide(L)'
;MGPYHSAVVQLRQAAGRIFRDDVYLTQAAPPGLIALRLGDGGGSELVSLYFNPANLYIGGFRPSNGKLYAFNDASENVRTEMARGGHATR
;
A
#
# COMPACT_ATOMS: atom_id res chain seq x y z
N MET A 1 19.23 10.78 7.11
CA MET A 1 18.37 9.57 7.02
C MET A 1 18.18 9.20 5.55
N GLY A 2 18.27 7.91 5.20
CA GLY A 2 18.20 7.47 3.80
C GLY A 2 16.76 7.26 3.29
N PRO A 3 16.55 7.17 1.96
CA PRO A 3 15.22 7.06 1.33
C PRO A 3 14.43 5.82 1.79
N TYR A 4 15.11 4.70 2.05
CA TYR A 4 14.48 3.50 2.60
C TYR A 4 13.84 3.74 3.98
N HIS A 5 14.58 4.42 4.87
CA HIS A 5 14.08 4.73 6.22
C HIS A 5 12.83 5.58 6.14
N SER A 6 12.84 6.64 5.31
CA SER A 6 11.68 7.50 5.10
C SER A 6 10.47 6.74 4.56
N ALA A 7 10.67 5.82 3.61
CA ALA A 7 9.59 4.99 3.07
C ALA A 7 8.95 4.09 4.13
N VAL A 8 9.76 3.46 4.98
CA VAL A 8 9.26 2.60 6.07
C VAL A 8 8.49 3.42 7.10
N VAL A 9 8.96 4.61 7.46
CA VAL A 9 8.26 5.51 8.38
C VAL A 9 6.91 5.95 7.80
N GLN A 10 6.88 6.36 6.53
CA GLN A 10 5.64 6.75 5.86
C GLN A 10 4.63 5.60 5.78
N LEU A 11 5.09 4.37 5.50
CA LEU A 11 4.23 3.19 5.49
C LEU A 11 3.59 2.95 6.87
N ARG A 12 4.38 3.06 7.95
CA ARG A 12 3.88 2.92 9.34
C ARG A 12 2.86 4.00 9.68
N GLN A 13 3.15 5.26 9.31
CA GLN A 13 2.24 6.39 9.52
C GLN A 13 0.94 6.26 8.71
N ALA A 14 1.01 5.73 7.50
CA ALA A 14 -0.17 5.50 6.68
C ALA A 14 -1.04 4.36 7.20
N ALA A 15 -0.44 3.34 7.83
CA ALA A 15 -1.14 2.18 8.38
C ALA A 15 -1.78 2.41 9.74
N GLY A 16 -1.30 3.40 10.49
CA GLY A 16 -1.54 3.43 11.92
C GLY A 16 -1.18 4.72 12.62
N ARG A 17 -1.25 4.66 13.94
CA ARG A 17 -0.81 5.74 14.84
C ARG A 17 0.21 5.22 15.82
N ILE A 18 1.03 6.12 16.37
CA ILE A 18 1.98 5.77 17.42
C ILE A 18 1.19 5.29 18.65
N PHE A 19 1.57 4.12 19.16
CA PHE A 19 1.07 3.57 20.40
C PHE A 19 2.05 3.87 21.55
N ARG A 20 3.33 3.51 21.37
CA ARG A 20 4.39 3.72 22.38
C ARG A 20 5.78 3.54 21.75
N ASP A 21 6.77 4.34 22.15
CA ASP A 21 8.20 4.13 21.83
C ASP A 21 8.46 3.80 20.34
N ASP A 22 7.93 4.61 19.41
CA ASP A 22 7.99 4.42 17.95
C ASP A 22 7.32 3.15 17.39
N VAL A 23 6.56 2.43 18.22
CA VAL A 23 5.69 1.33 17.80
C VAL A 23 4.35 1.89 17.32
N TYR A 24 3.94 1.48 16.12
CA TYR A 24 2.68 1.87 15.51
C TYR A 24 1.62 0.76 15.71
N LEU A 25 0.39 1.17 16.03
CA LEU A 25 -0.78 0.31 16.02
C LEU A 25 -1.58 0.55 14.73
N THR A 26 -1.93 -0.52 14.03
CA THR A 26 -2.71 -0.47 12.79
C THR A 26 -4.16 -0.01 13.03
N GLN A 27 -4.81 0.48 11.98
CA GLN A 27 -6.21 0.90 12.02
C GLN A 27 -7.14 -0.28 11.71
N ALA A 28 -8.07 -0.61 12.62
CA ALA A 28 -8.93 -1.80 12.46
C ALA A 28 -9.92 -1.72 11.26
N ALA A 29 -10.39 -0.53 10.90
CA ALA A 29 -11.36 -0.31 9.81
C ALA A 29 -10.93 0.89 8.92
N PRO A 30 -9.88 0.73 8.12
CA PRO A 30 -9.32 1.84 7.35
C PRO A 30 -10.16 2.13 6.08
N PRO A 31 -10.30 3.42 5.70
CA PRO A 31 -10.98 3.81 4.46
C PRO A 31 -10.03 3.62 3.25
N GLY A 32 -9.73 2.37 2.91
CA GLY A 32 -8.99 2.02 1.70
C GLY A 32 -7.66 1.32 1.92
N LEU A 33 -6.77 1.42 0.92
CA LEU A 33 -5.47 0.73 0.87
C LEU A 33 -4.31 1.71 0.84
N ILE A 34 -3.16 1.26 1.31
CA ILE A 34 -1.89 1.99 1.11
C ILE A 34 -1.24 1.50 -0.17
N ALA A 35 -0.86 2.41 -1.05
CA ALA A 35 -0.07 2.11 -2.23
C ALA A 35 1.40 2.45 -1.98
N LEU A 36 2.27 1.44 -1.96
CA LEU A 36 3.72 1.64 -1.97
C LEU A 36 4.23 1.55 -3.42
N ARG A 37 4.72 2.67 -3.95
CA ARG A 37 5.29 2.74 -5.30
C ARG A 37 6.77 2.40 -5.24
N LEU A 38 7.17 1.40 -6.00
CA LEU A 38 8.55 1.01 -6.19
C LEU A 38 9.01 1.47 -7.57
N GLY A 39 10.09 2.22 -7.61
CA GLY A 39 10.72 2.68 -8.85
C GLY A 39 12.16 2.21 -8.96
N ASP A 40 12.72 2.35 -10.15
CA ASP A 40 14.15 2.17 -10.39
C ASP A 40 14.98 3.38 -9.91
N GLY A 41 16.30 3.28 -10.03
CA GLY A 41 17.21 4.38 -9.67
C GLY A 41 17.08 5.63 -10.56
N GLY A 42 16.33 5.54 -11.67
CA GLY A 42 16.02 6.66 -12.56
C GLY A 42 14.68 7.35 -12.25
N GLY A 43 13.94 6.87 -11.24
CA GLY A 43 12.65 7.44 -10.83
C GLY A 43 11.45 6.93 -11.61
N SER A 44 11.62 5.93 -12.49
CA SER A 44 10.50 5.31 -13.21
C SER A 44 9.77 4.32 -12.29
N GLU A 45 8.46 4.47 -12.14
CA GLU A 45 7.64 3.51 -11.38
C GLU A 45 7.62 2.15 -12.09
N LEU A 46 8.00 1.10 -11.36
CA LEU A 46 7.97 -0.28 -11.83
C LEU A 46 6.67 -0.97 -11.39
N VAL A 47 6.27 -0.75 -10.14
CA VAL A 47 5.11 -1.41 -9.54
C VAL A 47 4.57 -0.62 -8.34
N SER A 48 3.25 -0.61 -8.21
CA SER A 48 2.53 -0.23 -6.99
C SER A 48 2.09 -1.49 -6.24
N LEU A 49 2.48 -1.62 -4.97
CA LEU A 49 2.00 -2.68 -4.05
C LEU A 49 0.87 -2.13 -3.18
N TYR A 50 -0.21 -2.90 -3.01
CA TYR A 50 -1.37 -2.47 -2.23
C TYR A 50 -1.48 -3.22 -0.91
N PHE A 51 -1.37 -2.48 0.19
CA PHE A 51 -1.43 -3.00 1.56
C PHE A 51 -2.79 -2.73 2.19
N ASN A 52 -3.34 -3.72 2.89
CA ASN A 52 -4.43 -3.50 3.82
C ASN A 52 -3.88 -2.81 5.10
N PRO A 53 -4.33 -1.59 5.45
CA PRO A 53 -3.79 -0.86 6.60
C PRO A 53 -4.04 -1.55 7.94
N ALA A 54 -5.06 -2.42 8.04
CA ALA A 54 -5.41 -3.10 9.28
C ALA A 54 -4.39 -4.16 9.72
N ASN A 55 -3.67 -4.77 8.77
CA ASN A 55 -2.76 -5.87 9.04
C ASN A 55 -1.47 -5.86 8.20
N LEU A 56 -1.27 -4.84 7.36
CA LEU A 56 -0.17 -4.72 6.41
C LEU A 56 -0.01 -5.90 5.45
N TYR A 57 -1.07 -6.68 5.23
CA TYR A 57 -1.04 -7.75 4.23
C TYR A 57 -1.09 -7.13 2.83
N ILE A 58 -0.25 -7.64 1.92
CA ILE A 58 -0.25 -7.22 0.52
C ILE A 58 -1.37 -8.01 -0.16
N GLY A 59 -2.38 -7.30 -0.64
CA GLY A 59 -3.53 -7.92 -1.30
C GLY A 59 -3.42 -7.95 -2.83
N GLY A 60 -2.47 -7.22 -3.39
CA GLY A 60 -2.18 -7.25 -4.82
C GLY A 60 -1.22 -6.16 -5.26
N PHE A 61 -1.09 -6.01 -6.58
CA PHE A 61 -0.16 -5.07 -7.19
C PHE A 61 -0.63 -4.58 -8.56
N ARG A 62 -0.05 -3.47 -9.02
CA ARG A 62 -0.22 -2.91 -10.36
C ARG A 62 1.17 -2.60 -10.93
N PRO A 63 1.66 -3.32 -11.96
CA PRO A 63 2.89 -2.98 -12.65
C PRO A 63 2.71 -1.70 -13.48
N SER A 64 3.82 -1.18 -14.02
CA SER A 64 3.85 -0.01 -14.91
C SER A 64 2.94 -0.12 -16.15
N ASN A 65 2.60 -1.33 -16.59
CA ASN A 65 1.65 -1.57 -17.69
C ASN A 65 0.17 -1.31 -17.30
N GLY A 66 -0.10 -0.91 -16.05
CA GLY A 66 -1.42 -0.51 -15.57
C GLY A 66 -2.36 -1.66 -15.23
N LYS A 67 -2.01 -2.91 -15.53
CA LYS A 67 -2.88 -4.06 -15.22
C LYS A 67 -2.91 -4.34 -13.72
N LEU A 68 -4.10 -4.52 -13.19
CA LEU A 68 -4.32 -4.78 -11.77
C LEU A 68 -4.33 -6.29 -11.50
N TYR A 69 -3.55 -6.73 -10.51
CA TYR A 69 -3.47 -8.13 -10.09
C TYR A 69 -3.78 -8.24 -8.59
N ALA A 70 -4.86 -8.94 -8.26
CA ALA A 70 -5.16 -9.30 -6.87
C ALA A 70 -4.65 -10.72 -6.58
N PHE A 71 -4.14 -10.96 -5.38
CA PHE A 71 -3.82 -12.31 -4.93
C PHE A 71 -5.11 -13.13 -4.73
N ASN A 72 -5.01 -14.46 -4.81
CA ASN A 72 -6.15 -15.37 -4.69
C ASN A 72 -6.74 -15.40 -3.27
N ASP A 73 -5.96 -15.04 -2.26
CA ASP A 73 -6.32 -14.95 -0.84
C ASP A 73 -6.62 -13.50 -0.38
N ALA A 74 -6.56 -12.53 -1.29
CA ALA A 74 -6.87 -11.14 -0.97
C ALA A 74 -8.27 -11.01 -0.36
N SER A 75 -8.37 -10.28 0.76
CA SER A 75 -9.64 -10.01 1.43
C SER A 75 -10.59 -9.23 0.52
N GLU A 76 -11.90 -9.36 0.78
CA GLU A 76 -12.93 -8.69 -0.02
C GLU A 76 -12.75 -7.17 -0.06
N ASN A 77 -12.42 -6.54 1.09
CA ASN A 77 -12.11 -5.12 1.17
C ASN A 77 -10.98 -4.71 0.21
N VAL A 78 -9.88 -5.49 0.17
CA VAL A 78 -8.77 -5.21 -0.75
C VAL A 78 -9.26 -5.28 -2.19
N ARG A 79 -9.98 -6.33 -2.58
CA ARG A 79 -10.45 -6.49 -3.96
C ARG A 79 -11.35 -5.32 -4.39
N THR A 80 -12.27 -4.93 -3.52
CA THR A 80 -13.18 -3.80 -3.75
C THR A 80 -12.41 -2.49 -3.92
N GLU A 81 -11.47 -2.21 -3.03
CA GLU A 81 -10.70 -0.97 -3.05
C GLU A 81 -9.71 -0.90 -4.22
N MET A 82 -9.10 -2.03 -4.59
CA MET A 82 -8.26 -2.12 -5.78
C MET A 82 -9.08 -1.89 -7.06
N ALA A 83 -10.29 -2.44 -7.15
CA ALA A 83 -11.20 -2.19 -8.28
C ALA A 83 -11.62 -0.71 -8.34
N ARG A 84 -11.93 -0.09 -7.20
CA ARG A 84 -12.28 1.34 -7.08
C ARG A 84 -11.13 2.25 -7.53
N GLY A 85 -9.90 1.94 -7.11
CA GLY A 85 -8.68 2.66 -7.51
C GLY A 85 -8.24 2.40 -8.95
N GLY A 86 -8.70 1.32 -9.59
CA GLY A 86 -8.47 1.01 -11.01
C GLY A 86 -9.30 1.87 -11.98
N HIS A 87 -10.31 2.59 -11.50
CA HIS A 87 -11.14 3.49 -12.28
C HIS A 87 -10.81 4.98 -12.09
N ALA A 88 -9.92 5.33 -11.15
CA ALA A 88 -9.55 6.72 -10.90
C ALA A 88 -8.30 7.10 -11.71
N THR A 89 -8.41 8.20 -12.45
CA THR A 89 -7.41 8.95 -13.22
C THR A 89 -7.00 8.39 -14.59
N ARG A 90 -7.79 8.78 -15.61
CA ARG A 90 -7.28 9.30 -16.89
C ARG A 90 -6.99 10.79 -16.74
#